data_AF-D6Y7J7-F1
#
_entry.id   AF-D6Y7J7-F1
#
_cell.length_a   1.000
_cell.length_b   1.000
_cell.length_c   1.000
_cell.angle_alpha   90.00
_cell.angle_beta   90.00
_cell.angle_gamma   90.00
#
_symmetry.space_group_name_H-M   'P 1'
#
loop_
_entity.id
_entity.type
_entity.pdbx_description
1 polymer ?
#
loop_
_entity_poly.entity_id
_entity_poly.type
_entity_poly.pdbx_seq_one_letter_code
_entity_poly.pdbx_strand_id
1 'polypeptide(L)'
;MTDRLDQPRELAPVRLRIHYDPEAFGQLSERIARFLGTARFIVYMTVFIAIWLVWNTVFPARFDPYPFIFLTLMLSLQASYSAPLILLAQNRQADRDRVQYEQDRIAAARTQAEIDYLTREIADLRLAIREMATRDYIRAEFQRLREELNERGSGS
;
A
#
# COMPACT_ATOMS: atom_id res chain seq x y z
N MET A 1 66.73 -9.28 16.16
CA MET A 1 65.73 -9.01 17.23
C MET A 1 64.68 -8.08 16.65
N THR A 2 63.70 -8.62 15.96
CA THR A 2 62.51 -7.87 15.51
C THR A 2 61.34 -8.37 16.34
N ASP A 3 60.94 -7.51 17.26
CA ASP A 3 59.84 -7.73 18.18
C ASP A 3 58.52 -7.69 17.40
N ARG A 4 57.92 -8.87 17.19
CA ARG A 4 56.59 -9.04 16.61
C ARG A 4 55.58 -8.98 17.75
N LEU A 5 55.26 -7.77 18.17
CA LEU A 5 54.11 -7.47 19.02
C LEU A 5 53.23 -6.47 18.27
N ASP A 6 52.19 -6.97 17.63
CA ASP A 6 50.86 -6.37 17.59
C ASP A 6 50.04 -7.00 16.47
N GLN A 7 49.29 -8.03 16.82
CA GLN A 7 48.10 -8.40 16.06
C GLN A 7 46.95 -8.50 17.06
N PRO A 8 46.09 -7.48 17.18
CA PRO A 8 44.91 -7.61 18.02
C PRO A 8 44.06 -8.75 17.44
N ARG A 9 43.80 -9.76 18.27
CA ARG A 9 42.85 -10.83 18.00
C ARG A 9 41.49 -10.16 17.75
N GLU A 10 41.12 -10.04 16.48
CA GLU A 10 39.77 -9.61 16.11
C GLU A 10 38.79 -10.67 16.60
N LEU A 11 38.19 -10.41 17.75
CA LEU A 11 37.03 -11.13 18.26
C LEU A 11 35.90 -10.88 17.25
N ALA A 12 35.74 -11.81 16.30
CA ALA A 12 34.65 -11.77 15.34
C ALA A 12 33.33 -11.53 16.11
N PRO A 13 32.59 -10.44 15.84
CA PRO A 13 31.36 -10.19 16.56
C PRO A 13 30.40 -11.34 16.25
N VAL A 14 29.97 -12.04 17.30
CA VAL A 14 28.89 -13.03 17.21
C VAL A 14 27.64 -12.27 16.79
N ARG A 15 27.44 -12.13 15.47
CA ARG A 15 26.20 -11.65 14.90
C ARG A 15 25.20 -12.76 15.11
N LEU A 16 24.49 -12.69 16.24
CA LEU A 16 23.28 -13.46 16.50
C LEU A 16 22.27 -13.08 15.41
N ARG A 17 22.33 -13.73 14.25
CA ARG A 17 21.30 -13.64 13.22
C ARG A 17 20.11 -14.40 13.77
N ILE A 18 19.27 -13.71 14.53
CA ILE A 18 17.93 -14.21 14.84
C ILE A 18 17.26 -14.43 13.49
N HIS A 19 17.11 -15.68 13.09
CA HIS A 19 16.38 -16.07 11.89
C HIS A 19 14.90 -15.82 12.20
N TYR A 20 14.43 -14.65 11.79
CA TYR A 20 13.03 -14.27 11.91
C TYR A 20 12.31 -14.90 10.72
N ASP A 21 11.51 -15.95 10.96
CA ASP A 21 10.82 -16.73 9.92
C ASP A 21 9.59 -15.99 9.36
N PRO A 22 9.71 -15.30 8.22
CA PRO A 22 8.74 -14.31 7.77
C PRO A 22 7.36 -14.90 7.43
N GLU A 23 7.22 -16.20 7.25
CA GLU A 23 5.93 -16.81 6.89
C GLU A 23 5.04 -17.02 8.12
N ALA A 24 5.60 -17.48 9.24
CA ALA A 24 4.88 -17.66 10.50
C ALA A 24 4.41 -16.32 11.09
N PHE A 25 5.26 -15.29 11.02
CA PHE A 25 4.92 -13.95 11.49
C PHE A 25 3.85 -13.27 10.65
N GLY A 26 3.85 -13.49 9.32
CA GLY A 26 2.82 -12.92 8.43
C GLY A 26 1.41 -13.40 8.76
N GLN A 27 1.27 -14.70 9.02
CA GLN A 27 0.00 -15.31 9.42
C GLN A 27 -0.44 -14.83 10.81
N LEU A 28 0.49 -14.68 11.76
CA LEU A 28 0.19 -14.19 13.10
C LEU A 28 -0.31 -12.73 13.09
N SER A 29 0.37 -11.84 12.36
CA SER A 29 -0.02 -10.43 12.24
C SER A 29 -1.40 -10.27 11.62
N GLU A 30 -1.72 -11.01 10.56
CA GLU A 30 -3.03 -10.98 9.92
C GLU A 30 -4.14 -11.52 10.84
N ARG A 31 -3.81 -12.50 11.69
CA ARG A 31 -4.73 -13.00 12.73
C ARG A 31 -4.98 -11.94 13.79
N ILE A 32 -3.94 -11.27 14.26
CA ILE A 32 -4.01 -10.19 15.26
C ILE A 32 -4.81 -9.00 14.71
N ALA A 33 -4.55 -8.56 13.47
CA ALA A 33 -5.28 -7.46 12.85
C ALA A 33 -6.79 -7.76 12.73
N ARG A 34 -7.16 -8.97 12.29
CA ARG A 34 -8.56 -9.42 12.26
C ARG A 34 -9.15 -9.55 13.67
N PHE A 35 -8.36 -9.96 14.66
CA PHE A 35 -8.81 -10.13 16.03
C PHE A 35 -9.08 -8.79 16.73
N LEU A 36 -8.18 -7.81 16.61
CA LEU A 36 -8.33 -6.48 17.21
C LEU A 36 -9.40 -5.63 16.50
N GLY A 37 -9.57 -5.79 15.19
CA GLY A 37 -10.59 -5.06 14.42
C GLY A 37 -12.02 -5.54 14.62
N THR A 38 -12.24 -6.64 15.35
CA THR A 38 -13.57 -7.24 15.53
C THR A 38 -14.18 -6.86 16.89
N ALA A 39 -15.44 -6.40 16.90
CA ALA A 39 -16.19 -6.08 18.12
C ALA A 39 -16.25 -7.22 19.16
N ARG A 40 -16.03 -8.45 18.72
CA ARG A 40 -15.94 -9.66 19.56
C ARG A 40 -14.82 -9.59 20.61
N PHE A 41 -13.69 -8.94 20.33
CA PHE A 41 -12.59 -8.79 21.28
C PHE A 41 -13.01 -7.94 22.49
N ILE A 42 -13.68 -6.82 22.23
CA ILE A 42 -14.19 -5.91 23.25
C ILE A 42 -15.20 -6.66 24.13
N VAL A 43 -16.14 -7.38 23.52
CA VAL A 43 -17.13 -8.18 24.27
C VAL A 43 -16.46 -9.23 25.16
N TYR A 44 -15.47 -9.96 24.64
CA TYR A 44 -14.72 -10.95 25.42
C TYR A 44 -14.01 -10.31 26.62
N MET A 45 -13.34 -9.16 26.41
CA MET A 45 -12.66 -8.43 27.48
C MET A 45 -13.62 -7.91 28.54
N THR A 46 -14.77 -7.37 28.14
CA THR A 46 -15.81 -6.93 29.08
C THR A 46 -16.36 -8.11 29.89
N VAL A 47 -16.63 -9.25 29.26
CA VAL A 47 -17.10 -10.46 29.95
C VAL A 47 -16.04 -10.99 30.91
N PHE A 48 -14.76 -11.01 30.51
CA PHE A 48 -13.66 -11.44 31.38
C PHE A 48 -13.57 -10.57 32.63
N ILE A 49 -13.58 -9.24 32.47
CA ILE A 49 -13.56 -8.28 33.59
C ILE A 49 -14.80 -8.47 34.49
N ALA A 50 -15.98 -8.66 33.90
CA ALA A 50 -17.23 -8.88 34.64
C ALA A 50 -17.18 -10.19 35.46
N ILE A 51 -16.72 -11.30 34.86
CA ILE A 51 -16.55 -12.58 35.57
C ILE A 51 -15.56 -12.43 36.72
N TRP A 52 -14.43 -11.76 36.50
CA TRP A 52 -13.43 -11.52 37.54
C TRP A 52 -14.01 -10.72 38.71
N LEU A 53 -14.73 -9.65 38.40
CA LEU A 53 -15.40 -8.81 39.40
C LEU A 53 -16.42 -9.62 40.20
N VAL A 54 -17.27 -10.41 39.53
CA VAL A 54 -18.28 -11.26 40.18
C VAL A 54 -17.61 -12.30 41.06
N TRP A 55 -16.59 -13.01 40.57
CA TRP A 55 -15.86 -14.02 41.34
C TRP A 55 -15.27 -13.43 42.62
N ASN A 56 -14.62 -12.27 42.51
CA ASN A 56 -14.00 -11.62 43.66
C ASN A 56 -15.00 -10.99 44.64
N THR A 57 -16.23 -10.71 44.21
CA THR A 57 -17.29 -10.15 45.06
C THR A 57 -18.13 -11.24 45.76
N VAL A 58 -18.31 -12.40 45.11
CA VAL A 58 -19.15 -13.51 45.63
C VAL A 58 -18.39 -14.40 46.62
N PHE A 59 -17.08 -14.56 46.46
CA PHE A 59 -16.29 -15.37 47.40
C PHE A 59 -15.91 -14.58 48.67
N PRO A 60 -16.17 -15.10 49.89
CA PRO A 60 -15.84 -14.42 51.14
C PRO A 60 -14.32 -14.27 51.34
N ALA A 61 -13.53 -15.16 50.74
CA ALA A 61 -12.09 -14.98 50.57
C ALA A 61 -11.86 -14.08 49.34
N ARG A 62 -11.83 -12.76 49.58
CA ARG A 62 -11.51 -11.76 48.55
C ARG A 62 -10.07 -11.97 48.09
N PHE A 63 -9.89 -12.67 46.97
CA PHE A 63 -8.57 -12.97 46.42
C PHE A 63 -7.84 -11.69 45.95
N ASP A 64 -8.61 -10.65 45.58
CA ASP A 64 -8.12 -9.36 45.10
C ASP A 64 -8.96 -8.17 45.64
N PRO A 65 -8.78 -7.73 46.89
CA PRO A 65 -9.51 -6.61 47.46
C PRO A 65 -9.32 -5.30 46.67
N TYR A 66 -10.28 -4.37 46.78
CA TYR A 66 -10.16 -3.04 46.15
C TYR A 66 -8.81 -2.40 46.51
N PRO A 67 -7.95 -2.04 45.51
CA PRO A 67 -8.26 -1.62 44.15
C PRO A 67 -8.04 -2.66 43.01
N PHE A 68 -8.15 -3.96 43.28
CA PHE A 68 -7.93 -5.03 42.29
C PHE A 68 -6.51 -5.02 41.68
N ILE A 69 -5.50 -5.23 42.53
CA ILE A 69 -4.09 -5.15 42.15
C ILE A 69 -3.72 -6.21 41.11
N PHE A 70 -4.27 -7.43 41.21
CA PHE A 70 -3.96 -8.51 40.29
C PHE A 70 -4.54 -8.26 38.90
N LEU A 71 -5.80 -7.80 38.83
CA LEU A 71 -6.42 -7.42 37.57
C LEU A 71 -5.64 -6.28 36.89
N THR A 72 -5.21 -5.29 37.67
CA THR A 72 -4.42 -4.16 37.19
C THR A 72 -3.04 -4.60 36.69
N LEU A 73 -2.35 -5.49 37.41
CA LEU A 73 -1.07 -6.07 37.00
C LEU A 73 -1.20 -6.89 35.71
N MET A 74 -2.26 -7.68 35.59
CA MET A 74 -2.51 -8.49 34.39
C MET A 74 -2.80 -7.60 33.18
N LEU A 75 -3.63 -6.56 33.32
CA LEU A 75 -3.92 -5.61 32.26
C LEU A 75 -2.67 -4.83 31.82
N SER A 76 -1.84 -4.39 32.78
CA SER A 76 -0.60 -3.67 32.45
C SER A 76 0.41 -4.55 31.72
N LEU A 77 0.53 -5.82 32.13
CA LEU A 77 1.34 -6.81 31.43
C LEU A 77 0.80 -7.10 30.02
N GLN A 78 -0.54 -7.23 29.89
CA GLN A 78 -1.18 -7.46 28.59
C GLN A 78 -0.91 -6.31 27.62
N ALA A 79 -1.00 -5.06 28.08
CA ALA A 79 -0.64 -3.89 27.28
C ALA A 79 0.86 -3.88 26.90
N SER A 80 1.74 -4.19 27.85
CA SER A 80 3.19 -4.22 27.65
C SER A 80 3.63 -5.25 26.61
N TYR A 81 3.02 -6.43 26.57
CA TYR A 81 3.32 -7.46 25.56
C TYR A 81 2.59 -7.24 24.23
N SER A 82 1.43 -6.57 24.24
CA SER A 82 0.71 -6.22 23.01
C SER A 82 1.48 -5.20 22.17
N ALA A 83 2.11 -4.21 22.79
CA ALA A 83 2.87 -3.16 22.09
C ALA A 83 3.97 -3.70 21.14
N PRO A 84 4.91 -4.56 21.57
CA PRO A 84 5.95 -5.08 20.67
C PRO A 84 5.38 -5.99 19.57
N LEU A 85 4.36 -6.80 19.87
CA LEU A 85 3.69 -7.61 18.85
C LEU A 85 2.99 -6.76 17.79
N ILE A 86 2.34 -5.67 18.20
CA ILE A 86 1.69 -4.72 17.30
C ILE A 86 2.75 -3.96 16.49
N LEU A 87 3.84 -3.50 17.10
CA LEU A 87 4.93 -2.81 16.39
C LEU A 87 5.57 -3.71 15.33
N LEU A 88 5.76 -5.00 15.63
CA LEU A 88 6.24 -5.99 14.67
C LEU A 88 5.25 -6.24 13.53
N ALA A 89 3.95 -6.25 13.82
CA ALA A 89 2.91 -6.34 12.80
C ALA A 89 2.87 -5.08 11.90
N GLN A 90 3.06 -3.90 12.49
CA GLN A 90 3.07 -2.61 11.78
C GLN A 90 4.28 -2.46 10.86
N ASN A 91 5.49 -2.83 11.29
CA ASN A 91 6.71 -2.73 10.47
C ASN A 91 6.57 -3.47 9.14
N ARG A 92 5.95 -4.65 9.15
CA ARG A 92 5.75 -5.43 7.93
C ARG A 92 4.62 -4.95 7.04
N GLN A 93 3.60 -4.34 7.63
CA GLN A 93 2.56 -3.69 6.86
C GLN A 93 3.16 -2.49 6.11
N ALA A 94 3.99 -1.69 6.77
CA ALA A 94 4.74 -0.60 6.15
C ALA A 94 5.69 -1.07 5.03
N ASP A 95 6.37 -2.21 5.19
CA ASP A 95 7.21 -2.78 4.12
C ASP A 95 6.40 -3.23 2.89
N ARG A 96 5.24 -3.87 3.08
CA ARG A 96 4.35 -4.22 1.97
C ARG A 96 3.78 -2.98 1.29
N ASP A 97 3.30 -2.03 2.08
CA ASP A 97 2.74 -0.78 1.59
C ASP A 97 3.78 0.00 0.78
N ARG A 98 5.05 -0.04 1.19
CA ARG A 98 6.16 0.54 0.43
C ARG A 98 6.37 -0.13 -0.92
N VAL A 99 6.39 -1.46 -0.99
CA VAL A 99 6.54 -2.20 -2.26
C VAL A 99 5.36 -1.93 -3.19
N GLN A 100 4.14 -1.93 -2.64
CA GLN A 100 2.92 -1.63 -3.39
C GLN A 100 2.97 -0.20 -3.95
N TYR A 101 3.39 0.77 -3.14
CA TYR A 101 3.54 2.16 -3.56
C TYR A 101 4.59 2.33 -4.68
N GLU A 102 5.71 1.61 -4.62
CA GLU A 102 6.71 1.63 -5.68
C GLU A 102 6.17 1.03 -6.99
N GLN A 103 5.41 -0.06 -6.91
CA GLN A 103 4.76 -0.66 -8.08
C GLN A 103 3.71 0.26 -8.70
N ASP A 104 2.86 0.87 -7.88
CA ASP A 104 1.85 1.83 -8.33
C ASP A 104 2.49 3.04 -9.00
N ARG A 105 3.62 3.53 -8.47
CA ARG A 105 4.40 4.60 -9.12
C ARG A 105 4.91 4.20 -10.49
N ILE A 106 5.42 2.99 -10.65
CA ILE A 106 5.91 2.49 -11.96
C ILE A 106 4.73 2.33 -12.93
N ALA A 107 3.61 1.79 -12.46
CA ALA A 107 2.40 1.65 -13.26
C ALA A 107 1.88 3.01 -13.73
N ALA A 108 1.76 3.98 -12.83
CA ALA A 108 1.34 5.34 -13.14
C ALA A 108 2.27 6.02 -14.15
N ALA A 109 3.60 5.86 -14.01
CA ALA A 109 4.55 6.40 -14.97
C ALA A 109 4.40 5.78 -16.37
N ARG A 110 4.13 4.47 -16.46
CA ARG A 110 3.84 3.79 -17.74
C ARG A 110 2.55 4.28 -18.37
N THR A 111 1.48 4.38 -17.58
CA THR A 111 0.19 4.90 -18.04
C THR A 111 0.32 6.32 -18.56
N GLN A 112 1.08 7.16 -17.87
CA GLN A 112 1.35 8.52 -18.34
C GLN A 112 2.09 8.54 -19.68
N ALA A 113 3.13 7.71 -19.84
CA ALA A 113 3.86 7.61 -21.10
C ALA A 113 2.98 7.09 -22.25
N GLU A 114 2.07 6.15 -21.98
CA GLU A 114 1.11 5.64 -22.96
C GLU A 114 0.10 6.70 -23.39
N ILE A 115 -0.42 7.49 -22.44
CA ILE A 115 -1.30 8.63 -22.73
C ILE A 115 -0.58 9.67 -23.59
N ASP A 116 0.67 10.01 -23.24
CA ASP A 116 1.47 10.98 -24.00
C ASP A 116 1.74 10.48 -25.43
N TYR A 117 2.00 9.19 -25.60
CA TYR A 117 2.16 8.56 -26.91
C TYR A 117 0.86 8.63 -27.72
N LEU A 118 -0.26 8.19 -27.15
CA LEU A 118 -1.58 8.24 -27.80
C LEU A 118 -1.96 9.68 -28.17
N THR A 119 -1.65 10.65 -27.32
CA THR A 119 -1.93 12.07 -27.59
C THR A 119 -1.16 12.59 -28.80
N ARG A 120 0.12 12.19 -28.94
CA ARG A 120 0.94 12.53 -30.12
C ARG A 120 0.39 11.86 -31.37
N GLU A 121 0.06 10.59 -31.29
CA GLU A 121 -0.49 9.83 -32.42
C GLU A 121 -1.82 10.45 -32.90
N ILE A 122 -2.70 10.85 -31.97
CA ILE A 122 -3.95 11.55 -32.30
C ILE A 122 -3.69 12.91 -32.93
N ALA A 123 -2.67 13.64 -32.47
CA ALA A 123 -2.30 14.93 -33.08
C ALA A 123 -1.82 14.75 -34.52
N ASP A 124 -0.98 13.75 -34.78
CA ASP A 124 -0.49 13.42 -36.12
C ASP A 124 -1.62 12.96 -37.03
N LEU A 125 -2.51 12.08 -36.54
CA LEU A 125 -3.71 11.65 -37.26
C LEU A 125 -4.61 12.85 -37.61
N ARG A 126 -4.82 13.78 -36.67
CA ARG A 126 -5.62 14.98 -36.89
C ARG A 126 -5.02 15.87 -37.99
N LEU A 127 -3.71 16.02 -38.03
CA LEU A 127 -3.02 16.79 -39.08
C LEU A 127 -3.21 16.12 -40.45
N ALA A 128 -3.01 14.80 -40.54
CA ALA A 128 -3.22 14.04 -41.77
C ALA A 128 -4.66 14.17 -42.32
N ILE A 129 -5.66 14.06 -41.44
CA ILE A 129 -7.08 14.25 -41.81
C ILE A 129 -7.33 15.68 -42.32
N ARG A 130 -6.74 16.70 -41.69
CA ARG A 130 -6.92 18.10 -42.09
C ARG A 130 -6.35 18.36 -43.48
N GLU A 131 -5.21 17.76 -43.82
CA GLU A 131 -4.59 17.89 -45.15
C GLU A 131 -5.45 17.23 -46.24
N MET A 132 -5.98 16.01 -46.02
CA MET A 132 -6.87 15.34 -46.97
C MET A 132 -8.16 16.14 -47.19
N ALA A 133 -8.83 16.58 -46.12
CA ALA A 133 -10.06 17.37 -46.22
C ALA A 133 -9.84 18.67 -47.02
N THR A 134 -8.70 19.35 -46.81
CA THR A 134 -8.36 20.58 -47.54
C THR A 134 -8.15 20.29 -49.02
N ARG A 135 -7.44 19.21 -49.36
CA ARG A 135 -7.17 18.83 -50.76
C ARG A 135 -8.45 18.48 -51.52
N ASP A 136 -9.32 17.67 -50.92
CA ASP A 136 -10.56 17.24 -51.56
C ASP A 136 -11.56 18.40 -51.68
N TYR A 137 -11.65 19.26 -50.66
CA TYR A 137 -12.47 20.48 -50.71
C TYR A 137 -12.01 21.44 -51.83
N ILE A 138 -10.72 21.73 -51.91
CA ILE A 138 -10.16 22.59 -52.97
C ILE A 138 -10.43 21.98 -54.35
N ARG A 139 -10.28 20.66 -54.50
CA ARG A 139 -10.51 19.98 -55.78
C ARG A 139 -11.99 20.00 -56.17
N ALA A 140 -12.90 19.79 -55.22
CA ALA A 140 -14.33 19.86 -55.46
C ALA A 140 -14.76 21.26 -55.92
N GLU A 141 -14.24 22.30 -55.27
CA GLU A 141 -14.60 23.68 -55.63
C GLU A 141 -14.02 24.12 -56.98
N PHE A 142 -12.81 23.65 -57.31
CA PHE A 142 -12.25 23.82 -58.65
C PHE A 142 -13.09 23.15 -59.75
N GLN A 143 -13.61 21.94 -59.49
CA GLN A 143 -14.46 21.24 -60.45
C GLN A 143 -15.79 21.99 -60.64
N ARG A 144 -16.41 22.43 -59.54
CA ARG A 144 -17.63 23.24 -59.55
C ARG A 144 -17.48 24.50 -60.41
N LEU A 145 -16.39 25.25 -60.21
CA LEU A 145 -16.09 26.46 -60.98
C LEU A 145 -15.89 26.17 -62.47
N ARG A 146 -15.24 25.04 -62.82
CA ARG A 146 -15.09 24.64 -64.23
C ARG A 146 -16.42 24.28 -64.86
N GLU A 147 -17.30 23.59 -64.14
CA GLU A 147 -18.65 23.27 -64.62
C GLU A 147 -19.47 24.53 -64.87
N GLU A 148 -19.50 25.48 -63.93
CA GLU A 148 -20.21 26.75 -64.09
C GLU A 148 -19.74 27.54 -65.33
N LEU A 149 -18.43 27.58 -65.59
CA LEU A 149 -17.89 28.26 -66.76
C LEU A 149 -18.26 27.54 -68.06
N ASN A 150 -18.27 26.21 -68.05
CA ASN A 150 -18.64 25.42 -69.23
C ASN A 150 -20.13 25.56 -69.57
N GLU A 151 -21.00 25.64 -68.56
CA GLU A 151 -22.44 25.92 -68.75
C GLU A 151 -22.66 27.33 -69.32
N ARG A 152 -21.91 28.34 -68.85
CA ARG A 152 -22.00 29.70 -69.39
C ARG A 152 -21.50 29.82 -70.84
N GLY A 153 -20.46 29.08 -71.21
CA GLY A 153 -19.91 29.08 -72.57
C GLY A 153 -20.71 28.27 -73.58
N SER A 154 -21.61 27.39 -73.13
CA SER A 154 -22.50 26.58 -73.98
C SER A 154 -23.90 27.17 -74.14
N GLY A 155 -24.24 28.22 -73.37
CA GLY A 155 -25.50 28.96 -73.45
C GLY A 155 -25.49 30.21 -74.35
N SER A 156 -24.42 30.44 -75.12
CA SER A 156 -24.27 31.55 -76.08
C SER A 156 -24.05 31.03 -77.49
#